data_AF-A0A8H6XW42-F1
#
_entry.id   AF-A0A8H6XW42-F1
#
_cell.length_a   1.000
_cell.length_b   1.000
_cell.length_c   1.000
_cell.angle_alpha   90.00
_cell.angle_beta   90.00
_cell.angle_gamma   90.00
#
_symmetry.space_group_name_H-M   'P 1'
#
loop_
_entity.id
_entity.type
_entity.pdbx_description
1 polymer ?
#
loop_
_entity_poly.entity_id
_entity_poly.type
_entity_poly.pdbx_seq_one_letter_code
_entity_poly.pdbx_strand_id
1 'polypeptide(L)'
;MSSVVPLNFSGSMNRLLEFPSWVWLNLRRYRNPGFAATMRLNVHQLNFSSSSSALFSISSNAMNNLSQDHSQFFSIQGQSRRRSSVMHLAPNTSMQSEECSSSFLTVAVFLLTATLASYSRLTMLPHDLQPLRQISLSQSKSGSQLTHPGETDSSLRTQEKLRLQASLETSCRRSTWPKDSHLACSPHPILITSQHDAAVRAIHEALVLAIASIVERWWTDSAADFPQRMPLEPGEEALLRWLDTLHPDILPPYPLGSWRPDFLVENVVDPTTTSGTREQFRICEINSRFCWNGFLHLPYGQQALVDLGAETNGFVGAVDPKQFLDSLFTVFDATKPLHLLKGVERGMDIHMFVDFAAQRTGARPIFVLPEDLRLVPDENAKLGYRLCCVVREQVADGDKSKNYFLHNGEMLEEIHQVSLELCQHELRALSPEMMRALSVRCFNDMRTIFLVHDKRMLGIVLQELDDLVHRGTLSATQAEILRAGICPTILAGSREAALFLQQCRDSPTHKDGYVLKLIRSGKGAGIVFGDEVTAAEWDEMLEQYLCDAAIAVDQPAYLVQRQIIQRRYEVLLRDGEQGVQANYLIGTYHAIHGQYLGIGTWRSGPGRVCALSHGGAWICSVKVPGC
;
A
#
# COMPACT_ATOMS: atom_id res chain seq x y z
N MET A 1 34.57 -14.78 64.77
CA MET A 1 34.83 -16.12 65.35
C MET A 1 33.54 -16.60 65.99
N SER A 2 33.02 -17.84 65.89
CA SER A 2 33.20 -19.03 65.02
C SER A 2 32.07 -20.02 65.40
N SER A 3 31.58 -21.00 64.64
CA SER A 3 31.72 -21.49 63.24
C SER A 3 30.39 -22.22 62.89
N VAL A 4 29.85 -22.35 61.67
CA VAL A 4 30.37 -22.75 60.34
C VAL A 4 30.71 -24.25 60.25
N VAL A 5 30.39 -24.88 59.09
CA VAL A 5 30.66 -26.28 58.64
C VAL A 5 29.63 -27.34 59.12
N PRO A 6 29.05 -28.21 58.25
CA PRO A 6 28.56 -27.97 56.87
C PRO A 6 27.23 -28.72 56.54
N LEU A 7 26.69 -28.57 55.32
CA LEU A 7 26.30 -29.71 54.44
C LEU A 7 25.88 -29.22 53.04
N ASN A 8 26.23 -29.97 52.01
CA ASN A 8 25.85 -29.71 50.61
C ASN A 8 24.74 -30.69 50.18
N PHE A 9 23.87 -30.30 49.23
CA PHE A 9 23.96 -30.83 47.86
C PHE A 9 23.16 -30.00 46.84
N SER A 10 23.55 -30.14 45.58
CA SER A 10 23.16 -29.39 44.37
C SER A 10 21.67 -29.16 44.09
N GLY A 11 21.35 -27.96 43.60
CA GLY A 11 20.21 -27.66 42.74
C GLY A 11 20.49 -26.38 41.95
N SER A 12 20.61 -26.45 40.61
CA SER A 12 21.10 -25.33 39.79
C SER A 12 20.02 -24.30 39.49
N MET A 13 20.32 -23.03 39.77
CA MET A 13 19.48 -21.89 39.41
C MET A 13 20.22 -21.04 38.38
N ASN A 14 19.87 -21.20 37.11
CA ASN A 14 20.24 -20.29 36.02
C ASN A 14 19.25 -20.49 34.85
N ARG A 15 18.29 -19.57 34.70
CA ARG A 15 17.52 -19.36 33.47
C ARG A 15 17.72 -17.92 33.04
N LEU A 16 18.83 -17.68 32.34
CA LEU A 16 18.93 -16.49 31.48
C LEU A 16 18.03 -16.70 30.25
N LEU A 17 17.47 -15.61 29.74
CA LEU A 17 16.57 -15.62 28.59
C LEU A 17 17.39 -15.81 27.30
N GLU A 18 17.38 -17.03 26.75
CA GLU A 18 17.94 -17.30 25.44
C GLU A 18 17.02 -16.73 24.35
N PHE A 19 17.43 -15.61 23.75
CA PHE A 19 16.82 -15.09 22.53
C PHE A 19 17.30 -15.90 21.32
N PRO A 20 16.41 -16.23 20.35
CA PRO A 20 16.80 -16.92 19.13
C PRO A 20 17.93 -16.22 18.35
N SER A 21 18.86 -17.01 17.85
CA SER A 21 20.17 -16.55 17.34
C SER A 21 20.13 -15.72 16.05
N TRP A 22 19.00 -15.63 15.34
CA TRP A 22 18.87 -14.88 14.08
C TRP A 22 18.99 -13.35 14.24
N VAL A 23 18.80 -12.82 15.46
CA VAL A 23 18.90 -11.37 15.74
C VAL A 23 20.32 -10.82 15.52
N TRP A 24 21.36 -11.64 15.65
CA TRP A 24 22.76 -11.16 15.66
C TRP A 24 23.39 -10.91 14.28
N LEU A 25 22.79 -11.36 13.18
CA LEU A 25 23.44 -11.26 11.86
C LEU A 25 23.33 -9.86 11.21
N ASN A 26 22.34 -9.04 11.62
CA ASN A 26 22.01 -7.77 10.95
C ASN A 26 22.67 -6.50 11.53
N LEU A 27 23.58 -6.62 12.51
CA LEU A 27 24.26 -5.47 13.14
C LEU A 27 25.71 -5.22 12.64
N ARG A 28 26.08 -5.75 11.47
CA ARG A 28 27.43 -5.60 10.88
C ARG A 28 27.55 -4.73 9.62
N ARG A 29 26.49 -4.02 9.22
CA ARG A 29 26.55 -2.92 8.24
C ARG A 29 26.04 -1.63 8.89
N TYR A 30 26.47 -0.47 8.37
CA TYR A 30 26.27 0.87 8.94
C TYR A 30 27.07 1.18 10.24
N ARG A 31 28.40 1.21 10.14
CA ARG A 31 29.21 2.14 10.96
C ARG A 31 29.42 3.43 10.18
N ASN A 32 29.00 4.56 10.75
CA ASN A 32 29.21 5.89 10.19
C ASN A 32 30.52 6.49 10.77
N PRO A 33 31.53 6.88 9.97
CA PRO A 33 32.80 7.38 10.48
C PRO A 33 32.73 8.89 10.73
N GLY A 34 32.65 9.32 12.00
CA GLY A 34 32.57 10.76 12.27
C GLY A 34 32.39 11.20 13.72
N PHE A 35 33.35 10.87 14.61
CA PHE A 35 33.69 11.77 15.72
C PHE A 35 35.12 11.48 16.20
N ALA A 36 35.96 12.52 16.26
CA ALA A 36 37.33 12.41 16.75
C ALA A 36 37.39 12.64 18.26
N ALA A 37 38.05 11.72 18.97
CA ALA A 37 38.36 11.86 20.39
C ALA A 37 39.83 11.49 20.62
N THR A 38 40.61 12.46 21.11
CA THR A 38 42.07 12.34 21.20
C THR A 38 42.50 11.53 22.43
N MET A 39 43.10 10.36 22.22
CA MET A 39 44.02 9.76 23.19
C MET A 39 45.28 9.23 22.52
N ARG A 40 46.43 9.63 23.05
CA ARG A 40 47.74 9.06 22.71
C ARG A 40 47.98 7.83 23.58
N LEU A 41 48.54 6.76 23.02
CA LEU A 41 49.64 6.02 23.67
C LEU A 41 50.34 5.04 22.71
N ASN A 42 51.67 5.12 22.73
CA ASN A 42 52.71 4.19 22.27
C ASN A 42 52.49 3.25 21.08
N VAL A 43 53.24 3.58 20.02
CA VAL A 43 53.78 2.67 19.01
C VAL A 43 54.49 1.47 19.64
N HIS A 44 54.30 0.28 19.06
CA HIS A 44 55.42 -0.64 18.85
C HIS A 44 55.31 -1.28 17.45
N GLN A 45 56.47 -1.61 16.88
CA GLN A 45 56.60 -2.14 15.52
C GLN A 45 56.18 -3.61 15.44
N LEU A 46 55.77 -4.05 14.25
CA LEU A 46 56.37 -5.23 13.62
C LEU A 46 56.18 -5.15 12.09
N ASN A 47 57.28 -5.21 11.34
CA ASN A 47 57.26 -5.32 9.89
C ASN A 47 57.11 -6.79 9.48
N PHE A 48 56.40 -7.06 8.38
CA PHE A 48 56.83 -8.12 7.46
C PHE A 48 56.52 -7.74 6.01
N SER A 49 57.49 -8.00 5.14
CA SER A 49 57.34 -8.05 3.69
C SER A 49 56.78 -9.44 3.29
N SER A 50 56.42 -9.76 2.04
CA SER A 50 56.93 -9.25 0.77
C SER A 50 55.96 -9.47 -0.41
N SER A 51 56.33 -8.86 -1.53
CA SER A 51 55.72 -8.92 -2.86
C SER A 51 55.62 -10.30 -3.51
N SER A 52 54.66 -10.47 -4.43
CA SER A 52 54.94 -10.93 -5.82
C SER A 52 53.77 -10.61 -6.75
N SER A 53 54.02 -10.56 -8.06
CA SER A 53 53.09 -10.08 -9.09
C SER A 53 53.20 -10.81 -10.43
N ALA A 54 52.05 -11.08 -11.06
CA ALA A 54 51.85 -11.30 -12.51
C ALA A 54 50.36 -11.02 -12.79
N LEU A 55 49.94 -10.13 -13.70
CA LEU A 55 50.16 -10.06 -15.15
C LEU A 55 49.52 -11.20 -15.95
N PHE A 56 48.35 -10.91 -16.52
CA PHE A 56 48.00 -11.26 -17.89
C PHE A 56 47.10 -10.18 -18.50
N SER A 57 47.28 -9.92 -19.79
CA SER A 57 46.43 -9.08 -20.65
C SER A 57 46.46 -9.68 -22.07
N ILE A 58 46.02 -8.94 -23.11
CA ILE A 58 45.80 -9.38 -24.52
C ILE A 58 44.47 -10.16 -24.68
N SER A 59 43.60 -9.88 -25.66
CA SER A 59 43.37 -8.66 -26.45
C SER A 59 42.01 -8.74 -27.14
N SER A 60 41.37 -7.60 -27.39
CA SER A 60 40.22 -7.48 -28.29
C SER A 60 40.63 -7.59 -29.77
N ASN A 61 39.92 -8.39 -30.60
CA ASN A 61 39.61 -8.07 -32.00
C ASN A 61 38.78 -9.18 -32.69
N ALA A 62 37.57 -8.85 -33.13
CA ALA A 62 36.93 -9.39 -34.35
C ALA A 62 35.63 -8.60 -34.62
N MET A 63 35.41 -8.18 -35.86
CA MET A 63 34.19 -7.49 -36.28
C MET A 63 33.79 -7.97 -37.69
N ASN A 64 32.49 -7.86 -37.99
CA ASN A 64 31.86 -7.90 -39.31
C ASN A 64 31.58 -9.25 -40.02
N ASN A 65 30.42 -9.22 -40.68
CA ASN A 65 29.98 -9.96 -41.87
C ASN A 65 29.67 -11.47 -41.79
N LEU A 66 28.37 -11.77 -41.84
CA LEU A 66 27.79 -12.43 -43.02
C LEU A 66 26.32 -11.98 -43.21
N SER A 67 25.76 -12.20 -44.40
CA SER A 67 24.56 -11.48 -44.86
C SER A 67 23.62 -12.30 -45.75
N GLN A 68 22.32 -12.03 -45.58
CA GLN A 68 21.21 -12.21 -46.54
C GLN A 68 20.77 -13.63 -46.95
N ASP A 69 19.53 -13.63 -47.47
CA ASP A 69 18.83 -14.65 -48.25
C ASP A 69 18.38 -15.96 -47.55
N HIS A 70 17.21 -16.55 -47.87
CA HIS A 70 16.22 -16.25 -48.92
C HIS A 70 14.76 -16.26 -48.41
N SER A 71 13.85 -15.68 -49.21
CA SER A 71 12.39 -15.78 -49.06
C SER A 71 11.73 -16.60 -50.17
N GLN A 72 10.78 -17.49 -49.86
CA GLN A 72 9.66 -17.90 -50.74
C GLN A 72 8.62 -18.70 -49.91
N PHE A 73 7.37 -18.24 -49.80
CA PHE A 73 6.20 -18.58 -50.64
C PHE A 73 5.60 -19.99 -50.42
N PHE A 74 4.37 -20.04 -49.91
CA PHE A 74 3.23 -20.65 -50.62
C PHE A 74 1.89 -20.17 -50.04
N SER A 75 0.85 -20.12 -50.89
CA SER A 75 -0.53 -19.79 -50.49
C SER A 75 -1.52 -20.62 -51.30
N ILE A 76 -2.60 -21.12 -50.68
CA ILE A 76 -3.71 -21.80 -51.36
C ILE A 76 -5.04 -21.38 -50.73
N GLN A 77 -6.05 -21.11 -51.59
CA GLN A 77 -7.45 -20.87 -51.23
C GLN A 77 -8.34 -22.07 -51.62
N GLY A 78 -9.51 -22.22 -51.01
CA GLY A 78 -10.57 -23.16 -51.44
C GLY A 78 -11.64 -23.39 -50.37
N GLN A 79 -12.71 -22.59 -50.32
CA GLN A 79 -13.98 -22.71 -51.08
C GLN A 79 -15.04 -23.68 -50.49
N SER A 80 -16.03 -23.05 -49.83
CA SER A 80 -17.48 -23.34 -49.80
C SER A 80 -18.05 -24.58 -50.51
N ARG A 81 -19.01 -25.26 -49.83
CA ARG A 81 -20.26 -25.70 -50.48
C ARG A 81 -21.44 -25.85 -49.50
N ARG A 82 -22.64 -25.49 -49.97
CA ARG A 82 -23.94 -25.68 -49.29
C ARG A 82 -24.49 -27.10 -49.49
N ARG A 83 -25.39 -27.55 -48.61
CA ARG A 83 -26.57 -28.36 -48.98
C ARG A 83 -27.75 -28.10 -48.04
N SER A 84 -28.96 -28.44 -48.47
CA SER A 84 -30.24 -28.04 -47.85
C SER A 84 -31.29 -29.15 -47.99
N SER A 85 -32.23 -29.25 -47.04
CA SER A 85 -33.42 -30.11 -47.07
C SER A 85 -34.64 -29.35 -46.50
N VAL A 86 -35.86 -29.67 -46.96
CA VAL A 86 -37.10 -28.87 -46.77
C VAL A 86 -38.33 -29.80 -46.65
N MET A 87 -39.49 -29.25 -46.21
CA MET A 87 -40.85 -29.85 -46.10
C MET A 87 -41.10 -30.64 -44.80
N HIS A 88 -42.27 -30.62 -44.13
CA HIS A 88 -43.61 -30.02 -44.31
C HIS A 88 -44.14 -29.50 -42.92
N LEU A 89 -45.24 -28.74 -42.72
CA LEU A 89 -46.28 -28.14 -43.58
C LEU A 89 -46.79 -26.77 -42.97
N ALA A 90 -48.10 -26.47 -42.99
CA ALA A 90 -48.78 -25.26 -42.48
C ALA A 90 -50.27 -25.62 -42.13
N PRO A 91 -51.22 -24.69 -41.85
CA PRO A 91 -51.22 -23.21 -41.71
C PRO A 91 -51.32 -22.80 -40.22
N ASN A 92 -51.67 -21.58 -39.75
CA ASN A 92 -52.18 -20.31 -40.32
C ASN A 92 -51.66 -19.13 -39.42
N THR A 93 -52.06 -17.84 -39.41
CA THR A 93 -53.19 -17.05 -39.96
C THR A 93 -52.76 -15.68 -40.54
N SER A 94 -53.64 -15.14 -41.39
CA SER A 94 -53.82 -13.75 -41.87
C SER A 94 -53.18 -12.53 -41.16
N MET A 95 -52.65 -11.62 -42.00
CA MET A 95 -52.65 -10.14 -41.90
C MET A 95 -51.88 -9.47 -40.73
N GLN A 96 -51.02 -8.45 -40.91
CA GLN A 96 -50.75 -7.56 -42.07
C GLN A 96 -49.24 -7.41 -42.33
N SER A 97 -48.87 -6.84 -43.48
CA SER A 97 -47.49 -6.52 -43.85
C SER A 97 -47.38 -5.12 -44.47
N GLU A 98 -46.56 -4.25 -43.88
CA GLU A 98 -45.53 -3.41 -44.53
C GLU A 98 -44.83 -2.51 -43.48
N GLU A 99 -43.83 -1.74 -43.88
CA GLU A 99 -43.11 -0.72 -43.07
C GLU A 99 -42.37 -1.15 -41.78
N CYS A 100 -41.48 -2.15 -41.83
CA CYS A 100 -40.39 -2.25 -40.82
C CYS A 100 -39.11 -2.97 -41.31
N SER A 101 -38.35 -2.35 -42.22
CA SER A 101 -37.04 -2.88 -42.67
C SER A 101 -35.90 -1.84 -42.75
N SER A 102 -36.20 -0.54 -42.73
CA SER A 102 -35.19 0.53 -42.62
C SER A 102 -34.67 0.68 -41.19
N SER A 103 -35.58 0.78 -40.21
CA SER A 103 -35.29 1.08 -38.81
C SER A 103 -34.28 0.11 -38.17
N PHE A 104 -34.39 -1.20 -38.42
CA PHE A 104 -33.46 -2.19 -37.88
C PHE A 104 -32.05 -2.07 -38.47
N LEU A 105 -31.93 -1.73 -39.75
CA LEU A 105 -30.62 -1.51 -40.36
C LEU A 105 -29.99 -0.21 -39.84
N THR A 106 -30.79 0.85 -39.67
CA THR A 106 -30.34 2.10 -39.06
C THR A 106 -29.88 1.90 -37.61
N VAL A 107 -30.65 1.18 -36.78
CA VAL A 107 -30.26 0.90 -35.38
C VAL A 107 -29.03 -0.01 -35.29
N ALA A 108 -28.92 -1.04 -36.15
CA ALA A 108 -27.73 -1.89 -36.19
C ALA A 108 -26.47 -1.12 -36.62
N VAL A 109 -26.58 -0.22 -37.61
CA VAL A 109 -25.49 0.68 -37.99
C VAL A 109 -25.20 1.69 -36.88
N PHE A 110 -26.21 2.27 -36.23
CA PHE A 110 -26.00 3.23 -35.14
C PHE A 110 -25.27 2.58 -33.96
N LEU A 111 -25.66 1.36 -33.58
CA LEU A 111 -24.96 0.55 -32.58
C LEU A 111 -23.53 0.22 -33.01
N LEU A 112 -23.30 -0.23 -34.26
CA LEU A 112 -21.93 -0.46 -34.75
C LEU A 112 -21.08 0.83 -34.70
N THR A 113 -21.63 1.97 -35.12
CA THR A 113 -20.92 3.26 -35.05
C THR A 113 -20.76 3.77 -33.62
N ALA A 114 -21.65 3.41 -32.68
CA ALA A 114 -21.51 3.74 -31.27
C ALA A 114 -20.43 2.87 -30.59
N THR A 115 -20.42 1.56 -30.84
CA THR A 115 -19.36 0.66 -30.36
C THR A 115 -18.01 1.00 -30.98
N LEU A 116 -17.97 1.32 -32.27
CA LEU A 116 -16.76 1.83 -32.93
C LEU A 116 -16.36 3.22 -32.43
N ALA A 117 -17.29 4.13 -32.13
CA ALA A 117 -16.97 5.42 -31.51
C ALA A 117 -16.47 5.29 -30.07
N SER A 118 -16.95 4.31 -29.31
CA SER A 118 -16.39 3.96 -27.99
C SER A 118 -14.97 3.38 -28.11
N TYR A 119 -14.71 2.53 -29.12
CA TYR A 119 -13.35 2.09 -29.47
C TYR A 119 -12.46 3.26 -29.90
N SER A 120 -12.96 4.14 -30.77
CA SER A 120 -12.22 5.31 -31.28
C SER A 120 -12.05 6.45 -30.27
N ARG A 121 -12.77 6.44 -29.14
CA ARG A 121 -12.51 7.30 -27.98
C ARG A 121 -11.53 6.69 -26.99
N LEU A 122 -11.26 5.38 -27.07
CA LEU A 122 -10.19 4.70 -26.35
C LEU A 122 -8.86 4.68 -27.13
N THR A 123 -8.89 4.84 -28.46
CA THR A 123 -7.71 5.27 -29.22
C THR A 123 -7.45 6.75 -28.97
N MET A 124 -6.90 7.08 -27.79
CA MET A 124 -6.15 8.32 -27.64
C MET A 124 -5.02 8.35 -28.69
N LEU A 125 -4.67 9.55 -29.17
CA LEU A 125 -3.50 9.73 -30.03
C LEU A 125 -2.26 9.15 -29.34
N PRO A 126 -1.36 8.45 -30.06
CA PRO A 126 -0.12 7.90 -29.51
C PRO A 126 0.91 9.01 -29.27
N HIS A 127 0.59 9.90 -28.32
CA HIS A 127 1.59 10.70 -27.63
C HIS A 127 2.29 9.77 -26.64
N ASP A 128 3.59 9.60 -26.80
CA ASP A 128 4.41 8.82 -25.86
C ASP A 128 4.13 9.24 -24.42
N LEU A 129 3.70 8.26 -23.61
CA LEU A 129 3.57 8.37 -22.17
C LEU A 129 4.88 8.93 -21.61
N GLN A 130 4.88 10.22 -21.31
CA GLN A 130 6.05 10.89 -20.77
C GLN A 130 6.36 10.26 -19.41
N PRO A 131 7.54 9.62 -19.25
CA PRO A 131 7.85 8.87 -18.04
C PRO A 131 7.88 9.81 -16.83
N LEU A 132 7.60 9.24 -15.65
CA LEU A 132 7.72 9.97 -14.39
C LEU A 132 9.11 10.61 -14.28
N ARG A 133 9.15 11.92 -14.01
CA ARG A 133 10.39 12.69 -13.85
C ARG A 133 10.25 13.74 -12.76
N GLN A 134 11.33 13.99 -12.04
CA GLN A 134 11.39 15.08 -11.09
C GLN A 134 11.67 16.41 -11.81
N ILE A 135 11.04 17.50 -11.38
CA ILE A 135 11.25 18.85 -11.95
C ILE A 135 11.59 19.86 -10.86
N SER A 136 12.44 20.84 -11.15
CA SER A 136 12.52 22.06 -10.32
C SER A 136 11.31 22.93 -10.66
N LEU A 137 10.51 23.29 -9.64
CA LEU A 137 9.34 24.14 -9.86
C LEU A 137 9.75 25.55 -10.28
N SER A 138 10.74 26.16 -9.64
CA SER A 138 11.16 27.53 -9.96
C SER A 138 11.83 27.69 -11.34
N GLN A 139 12.34 26.62 -11.94
CA GLN A 139 12.99 26.62 -13.25
C GLN A 139 12.19 25.92 -14.37
N SER A 140 10.99 25.40 -14.09
CA SER A 140 10.10 24.79 -15.09
C SER A 140 8.87 25.65 -15.31
N LYS A 141 8.35 25.69 -16.53
CA LYS A 141 6.99 26.20 -16.81
C LYS A 141 6.24 25.28 -17.75
N SER A 142 4.98 25.04 -17.43
CA SER A 142 4.07 24.25 -18.26
C SER A 142 3.97 24.81 -19.69
N GLY A 143 3.85 23.91 -20.68
CA GLY A 143 3.88 24.27 -22.10
C GLY A 143 5.25 24.75 -22.63
N SER A 144 6.32 24.66 -21.83
CA SER A 144 7.67 25.08 -22.22
C SER A 144 8.73 24.07 -21.75
N GLN A 145 9.98 24.49 -21.59
CA GLN A 145 11.05 23.63 -21.07
C GLN A 145 10.77 23.23 -19.60
N LEU A 146 10.95 21.94 -19.33
CA LEU A 146 11.01 21.37 -17.99
C LEU A 146 12.48 21.23 -17.60
N THR A 147 12.83 21.66 -16.39
CA THR A 147 14.21 21.68 -15.91
C THR A 147 14.38 20.67 -14.78
N HIS A 148 15.39 19.81 -14.86
CA HIS A 148 15.69 18.83 -13.82
C HIS A 148 16.34 19.51 -12.61
N PRO A 149 16.08 19.07 -11.37
CA PRO A 149 16.73 19.65 -10.19
C PRO A 149 18.26 19.61 -10.23
N GLY A 150 18.87 18.62 -10.89
CA GLY A 150 20.33 18.55 -11.09
C GLY A 150 20.90 19.72 -11.90
N GLU A 151 20.10 20.29 -12.80
CA GLU A 151 20.45 21.42 -13.69
C GLU A 151 20.23 22.78 -13.00
N THR A 152 19.54 22.79 -11.87
CA THR A 152 19.20 24.00 -11.09
C THR A 152 20.40 24.47 -10.26
N ASP A 153 20.57 25.78 -10.06
CA ASP A 153 21.64 26.30 -9.19
C ASP A 153 21.44 25.88 -7.71
N SER A 154 22.54 25.62 -7.02
CA SER A 154 22.52 25.15 -5.63
C SER A 154 22.00 26.16 -4.61
N SER A 155 22.15 27.48 -4.86
CA SER A 155 21.57 28.51 -4.00
C SER A 155 20.04 28.58 -4.17
N LEU A 156 19.55 28.42 -5.40
CA LEU A 156 18.12 28.39 -5.71
C LEU A 156 17.44 27.14 -5.12
N ARG A 157 18.05 25.94 -5.24
CA ARG A 157 17.53 24.73 -4.56
C ARG A 157 17.49 24.88 -3.05
N THR A 158 18.53 25.49 -2.46
CA THR A 158 18.55 25.81 -1.02
C THR A 158 17.39 26.75 -0.65
N GLN A 159 17.08 27.74 -1.49
CA GLN A 159 15.93 28.63 -1.30
C GLN A 159 14.58 27.90 -1.45
N GLU A 160 14.41 27.04 -2.46
CA GLU A 160 13.22 26.20 -2.64
C GLU A 160 12.99 25.30 -1.40
N LYS A 161 14.05 24.64 -0.93
CA LYS A 161 14.02 23.79 0.27
C LYS A 161 13.62 24.55 1.54
N LEU A 162 14.18 25.76 1.76
CA LEU A 162 13.83 26.59 2.91
C LEU A 162 12.39 27.12 2.84
N ARG A 163 11.90 27.51 1.65
CA ARG A 163 10.49 27.91 1.45
C ARG A 163 9.52 26.74 1.69
N LEU A 164 9.83 25.55 1.19
CA LEU A 164 9.04 24.34 1.44
C LEU A 164 8.94 24.05 2.94
N GLN A 165 10.07 24.06 3.65
CA GLN A 165 10.11 23.80 5.09
C GLN A 165 9.32 24.84 5.90
N ALA A 166 9.38 26.12 5.52
CA ALA A 166 8.57 27.17 6.14
C ALA A 166 7.06 26.97 5.95
N SER A 167 6.62 26.52 4.76
CA SER A 167 5.21 26.17 4.51
C SER A 167 4.76 24.94 5.30
N LEU A 168 5.58 23.88 5.34
CA LEU A 168 5.31 22.67 6.13
C LEU A 168 5.21 22.98 7.63
N GLU A 169 6.05 23.87 8.16
CA GLU A 169 6.03 24.31 9.56
C GLU A 169 4.88 25.29 9.88
N THR A 170 4.40 26.03 8.87
CA THR A 170 3.16 26.83 8.96
C THR A 170 1.93 25.93 8.99
N SER A 171 1.93 24.87 8.17
CA SER A 171 0.83 23.89 8.08
C SER A 171 0.75 22.97 9.30
N CYS A 172 1.89 22.60 9.89
CA CYS A 172 1.94 21.78 11.10
C CYS A 172 3.20 22.08 11.92
N ARG A 173 3.04 22.30 13.23
CA ARG A 173 4.11 22.66 14.17
C ARG A 173 5.27 21.65 14.12
N ARG A 174 6.52 22.12 14.05
CA ARG A 174 7.74 21.27 14.03
C ARG A 174 7.72 20.15 15.08
N SER A 175 7.30 20.44 16.31
CA SER A 175 7.18 19.49 17.42
C SER A 175 6.28 18.27 17.15
N THR A 176 5.30 18.42 16.26
CA THR A 176 4.27 17.43 15.98
C THR A 176 4.64 16.54 14.78
N TRP A 177 5.65 16.92 13.98
CA TRP A 177 6.17 16.09 12.90
C TRP A 177 6.97 14.89 13.44
N PRO A 178 6.57 13.64 13.13
CA PRO A 178 7.23 12.44 13.66
C PRO A 178 8.65 12.31 13.09
N LYS A 179 9.67 12.23 13.97
CA LYS A 179 11.10 12.13 13.61
C LYS A 179 11.58 13.22 12.64
N ASP A 180 11.08 14.45 12.78
CA ASP A 180 11.43 15.58 11.91
C ASP A 180 11.19 15.32 10.41
N SER A 181 10.16 14.54 10.09
CA SER A 181 9.82 14.08 8.73
C SER A 181 9.58 15.19 7.69
N HIS A 182 9.26 16.41 8.12
CA HIS A 182 9.26 17.61 7.25
C HIS A 182 10.63 17.85 6.58
N LEU A 183 11.73 17.56 7.28
CA LEU A 183 13.10 17.68 6.74
C LEU A 183 13.44 16.59 5.69
N ALA A 184 12.61 15.56 5.57
CA ALA A 184 12.75 14.48 4.59
C ALA A 184 11.91 14.69 3.32
N CYS A 185 11.18 15.81 3.19
CA CYS A 185 10.49 16.18 1.96
C CYS A 185 11.48 16.77 0.95
N SER A 186 11.41 16.33 -0.31
CA SER A 186 12.07 17.04 -1.42
C SER A 186 11.19 18.20 -1.92
N PRO A 187 11.75 19.40 -2.20
CA PRO A 187 11.01 20.52 -2.76
C PRO A 187 10.72 20.36 -4.26
N HIS A 188 11.29 19.35 -4.91
CA HIS A 188 11.19 19.12 -6.34
C HIS A 188 10.19 17.97 -6.61
N PRO A 189 8.99 18.25 -7.13
CA PRO A 189 7.94 17.24 -7.28
C PRO A 189 8.21 16.27 -8.43
N ILE A 190 7.56 15.11 -8.37
CA ILE A 190 7.43 14.21 -9.52
C ILE A 190 6.30 14.71 -10.42
N LEU A 191 6.62 15.09 -11.65
CA LEU A 191 5.63 15.41 -12.68
C LEU A 191 4.94 14.13 -13.15
N ILE A 192 3.61 14.09 -13.06
CA ILE A 192 2.76 13.02 -13.56
C ILE A 192 1.95 13.47 -14.79
N THR A 193 1.58 12.52 -15.63
CA THR A 193 0.57 12.73 -16.68
C THR A 193 -0.83 12.46 -16.13
N SER A 194 -1.87 13.00 -16.77
CA SER A 194 -3.26 12.63 -16.43
C SER A 194 -3.56 11.17 -16.74
N GLN A 195 -2.85 10.55 -17.69
CA GLN A 195 -2.91 9.10 -17.93
C GLN A 195 -2.37 8.29 -16.73
N HIS A 196 -1.37 8.80 -15.99
CA HIS A 196 -0.92 8.17 -14.75
C HIS A 196 -1.99 8.27 -13.64
N ASP A 197 -2.66 9.42 -13.46
CA ASP A 197 -3.80 9.58 -12.53
C ASP A 197 -4.95 8.62 -12.90
N ALA A 198 -5.34 8.61 -14.18
CA ALA A 198 -6.41 7.76 -14.71
C ALA A 198 -6.10 6.26 -14.59
N ALA A 199 -4.84 5.83 -14.79
CA ALA A 199 -4.43 4.44 -14.62
C ALA A 199 -4.57 3.98 -13.16
N VAL A 200 -4.11 4.78 -12.19
CA VAL A 200 -4.28 4.45 -10.76
C VAL A 200 -5.76 4.44 -10.38
N ARG A 201 -6.52 5.44 -10.84
CA ARG A 201 -7.97 5.55 -10.60
C ARG A 201 -8.74 4.34 -11.12
N ALA A 202 -8.50 3.92 -12.37
CA ALA A 202 -9.19 2.79 -12.98
C ALA A 202 -8.88 1.46 -12.26
N ILE A 203 -7.63 1.26 -11.80
CA ILE A 203 -7.28 0.12 -10.95
C ILE A 203 -8.04 0.19 -9.62
N HIS A 204 -8.12 1.38 -8.99
CA HIS A 204 -8.84 1.55 -7.73
C HIS A 204 -10.35 1.30 -7.85
N GLU A 205 -11.00 1.86 -8.86
CA GLU A 205 -12.45 1.72 -9.08
C GLU A 205 -12.85 0.25 -9.30
N ALA A 206 -12.05 -0.50 -10.06
CA ALA A 206 -12.22 -1.96 -10.20
C ALA A 206 -11.93 -2.71 -8.87
N LEU A 207 -10.91 -2.29 -8.11
CA LEU A 207 -10.48 -2.95 -6.88
C LEU A 207 -11.52 -2.78 -5.76
N VAL A 208 -12.20 -1.65 -5.69
CA VAL A 208 -13.31 -1.41 -4.76
C VAL A 208 -14.48 -2.37 -5.04
N LEU A 209 -14.88 -2.53 -6.30
CA LEU A 209 -15.96 -3.45 -6.69
C LEU A 209 -15.61 -4.91 -6.34
N ALA A 210 -14.37 -5.33 -6.62
CA ALA A 210 -13.88 -6.66 -6.29
C ALA A 210 -13.88 -6.90 -4.78
N ILE A 211 -13.23 -6.01 -4.00
CA ILE A 211 -13.09 -6.18 -2.54
C ILE A 211 -14.43 -6.07 -1.82
N ALA A 212 -15.33 -5.17 -2.22
CA ALA A 212 -16.67 -5.09 -1.64
C ALA A 212 -17.42 -6.41 -1.81
N SER A 213 -17.49 -6.94 -3.04
CA SER A 213 -18.15 -8.22 -3.33
C SER A 213 -17.53 -9.42 -2.62
N ILE A 214 -16.21 -9.42 -2.39
CA ILE A 214 -15.51 -10.49 -1.66
C ILE A 214 -15.81 -10.39 -0.15
N VAL A 215 -15.78 -9.19 0.43
CA VAL A 215 -16.04 -8.98 1.86
C VAL A 215 -17.52 -9.22 2.22
N GLU A 216 -18.46 -8.82 1.36
CA GLU A 216 -19.91 -9.08 1.56
C GLU A 216 -20.28 -10.56 1.42
N ARG A 217 -19.49 -11.34 0.66
CA ARG A 217 -19.68 -12.79 0.46
C ARG A 217 -18.86 -13.67 1.39
N TRP A 218 -18.04 -13.09 2.27
CA TRP A 218 -16.94 -13.79 2.95
C TRP A 218 -17.35 -15.08 3.68
N TRP A 219 -18.54 -15.10 4.29
CA TRP A 219 -19.08 -16.26 5.01
C TRP A 219 -20.17 -17.03 4.25
N THR A 220 -20.66 -16.51 3.13
CA THR A 220 -21.87 -17.01 2.44
C THR A 220 -21.58 -17.70 1.12
N ASP A 221 -20.43 -17.43 0.49
CA ASP A 221 -20.03 -18.09 -0.76
C ASP A 221 -19.20 -19.35 -0.50
N SER A 222 -19.90 -20.47 -0.33
CA SER A 222 -19.31 -21.79 -0.12
C SER A 222 -18.65 -22.39 -1.38
N ALA A 223 -18.70 -21.71 -2.53
CA ALA A 223 -17.98 -22.13 -3.74
C ALA A 223 -16.61 -21.43 -3.85
N ALA A 224 -16.52 -20.18 -3.39
CA ALA A 224 -15.26 -19.45 -3.29
C ALA A 224 -14.43 -19.87 -2.06
N ASP A 225 -15.07 -20.22 -0.93
CA ASP A 225 -14.42 -20.66 0.33
C ASP A 225 -13.25 -19.76 0.78
N PHE A 226 -13.55 -18.46 0.87
CA PHE A 226 -12.59 -17.44 1.32
C PHE A 226 -11.92 -17.75 2.67
N PRO A 227 -12.61 -18.29 3.70
CA PRO A 227 -11.99 -18.61 4.97
C PRO A 227 -10.93 -19.71 4.87
N GLN A 228 -11.07 -20.68 3.97
CA GLN A 228 -10.05 -21.72 3.76
C GLN A 228 -8.82 -21.18 3.02
N ARG A 229 -9.01 -20.30 2.03
CA ARG A 229 -7.94 -19.72 1.21
C ARG A 229 -7.20 -18.57 1.91
N MET A 230 -7.84 -17.90 2.86
CA MET A 230 -7.27 -16.82 3.65
C MET A 230 -7.74 -16.89 5.12
N PRO A 231 -7.33 -17.92 5.88
CA PRO A 231 -7.78 -18.10 7.26
C PRO A 231 -7.27 -16.98 8.16
N LEU A 232 -8.04 -16.73 9.21
CA LEU A 232 -7.82 -15.71 10.22
C LEU A 232 -7.42 -16.37 11.55
N GLU A 233 -6.96 -15.58 12.52
CA GLU A 233 -6.77 -16.13 13.87
C GLU A 233 -8.15 -16.44 14.49
N PRO A 234 -8.32 -17.49 15.32
CA PRO A 234 -9.65 -17.91 15.79
C PRO A 234 -10.48 -16.82 16.49
N GLY A 235 -9.82 -15.88 17.18
CA GLY A 235 -10.48 -14.72 17.79
C GLY A 235 -10.94 -13.66 16.78
N GLU A 236 -10.24 -13.50 15.65
CA GLU A 236 -10.63 -12.62 14.55
C GLU A 236 -11.82 -13.19 13.79
N GLU A 237 -11.79 -14.50 13.47
CA GLU A 237 -12.90 -15.18 12.82
C GLU A 237 -14.15 -15.16 13.71
N ALA A 238 -14.03 -15.48 15.00
CA ALA A 238 -15.15 -15.42 15.94
C ALA A 238 -15.73 -13.99 16.09
N LEU A 239 -14.90 -12.95 15.94
CA LEU A 239 -15.33 -11.55 15.94
C LEU A 239 -16.02 -11.18 14.62
N LEU A 240 -15.44 -11.49 13.46
CA LEU A 240 -16.00 -11.14 12.17
C LEU A 240 -17.29 -11.92 11.87
N ARG A 241 -17.40 -13.19 12.28
CA ARG A 241 -18.66 -13.95 12.23
C ARG A 241 -19.72 -13.37 13.18
N TRP A 242 -19.32 -12.85 14.34
CA TRP A 242 -20.26 -12.16 15.23
C TRP A 242 -20.78 -10.86 14.61
N LEU A 243 -19.90 -10.06 13.98
CA LEU A 243 -20.30 -8.84 13.25
C LEU A 243 -21.30 -9.13 12.13
N ASP A 244 -21.14 -10.25 11.43
CA ASP A 244 -22.05 -10.72 10.37
C ASP A 244 -23.48 -11.02 10.88
N THR A 245 -23.63 -11.36 12.17
CA THR A 245 -24.94 -11.62 12.80
C THR A 245 -25.65 -10.39 13.36
N LEU A 246 -25.04 -9.19 13.27
CA LEU A 246 -25.61 -7.97 13.84
C LEU A 246 -26.68 -7.33 12.94
N HIS A 247 -27.71 -6.76 13.56
CA HIS A 247 -28.69 -5.96 12.83
C HIS A 247 -28.04 -4.66 12.29
N PRO A 248 -28.43 -4.14 11.10
CA PRO A 248 -27.90 -2.90 10.55
C PRO A 248 -27.95 -1.67 11.47
N ASP A 249 -28.87 -1.64 12.44
CA ASP A 249 -28.95 -0.58 13.46
C ASP A 249 -27.80 -0.63 14.50
N ILE A 250 -27.07 -1.75 14.60
CA ILE A 250 -25.94 -1.94 15.51
C ILE A 250 -24.62 -1.77 14.75
N LEU A 251 -24.53 -2.36 13.55
CA LEU A 251 -23.37 -2.27 12.67
C LEU A 251 -23.87 -2.02 11.23
N PRO A 252 -23.50 -0.90 10.58
CA PRO A 252 -23.95 -0.62 9.22
C PRO A 252 -23.35 -1.60 8.19
N PRO A 253 -23.93 -1.63 6.96
CA PRO A 253 -23.30 -2.25 5.79
C PRO A 253 -21.85 -1.80 5.61
N TYR A 254 -21.03 -2.65 4.97
CA TYR A 254 -19.58 -2.52 4.95
C TYR A 254 -19.11 -1.15 4.38
N PRO A 255 -18.53 -0.24 5.19
CA PRO A 255 -18.35 1.17 4.82
C PRO A 255 -17.05 1.45 4.05
N LEU A 256 -16.31 0.40 3.64
CA LEU A 256 -14.96 0.37 3.06
C LEU A 256 -13.84 0.97 3.95
N GLY A 257 -14.09 2.11 4.61
CA GLY A 257 -13.15 2.78 5.53
C GLY A 257 -12.09 3.62 4.80
N SER A 258 -10.90 3.70 5.39
CA SER A 258 -9.75 4.44 4.85
C SER A 258 -8.68 3.48 4.31
N TRP A 259 -8.32 3.63 3.04
CA TRP A 259 -7.29 2.81 2.39
C TRP A 259 -6.13 3.68 1.91
N ARG A 260 -4.90 3.20 2.11
CA ARG A 260 -3.73 3.65 1.36
C ARG A 260 -3.05 2.47 0.66
N PRO A 261 -3.39 2.18 -0.61
CA PRO A 261 -2.64 1.20 -1.39
C PRO A 261 -1.26 1.73 -1.79
N ASP A 262 -0.26 0.87 -1.67
CA ASP A 262 1.13 1.16 -1.99
C ASP A 262 1.52 0.40 -3.28
N PHE A 263 2.15 1.09 -4.24
CA PHE A 263 2.41 0.57 -5.57
C PHE A 263 3.84 0.80 -6.06
N LEU A 264 4.28 -0.08 -6.96
CA LEU A 264 5.60 -0.09 -7.59
C LEU A 264 5.45 0.24 -9.08
N VAL A 265 6.48 0.83 -9.71
CA VAL A 265 6.45 1.16 -11.15
C VAL A 265 7.34 0.21 -11.94
N GLU A 266 6.70 -0.60 -12.78
CA GLU A 266 7.33 -1.56 -13.69
C GLU A 266 7.46 -0.95 -15.10
N ASN A 267 8.57 -1.21 -15.80
CA ASN A 267 8.62 -1.03 -17.25
C ASN A 267 8.07 -2.31 -17.90
N VAL A 268 6.94 -2.22 -18.61
CA VAL A 268 6.42 -3.32 -19.45
C VAL A 268 6.70 -3.04 -20.91
N VAL A 269 6.93 -4.08 -21.71
CA VAL A 269 7.08 -3.96 -23.17
C VAL A 269 5.76 -3.49 -23.77
N ASP A 270 5.83 -2.47 -24.61
CA ASP A 270 4.68 -1.93 -25.34
C ASP A 270 5.13 -1.44 -26.72
N PRO A 271 4.76 -2.14 -27.81
CA PRO A 271 5.20 -1.78 -29.17
C PRO A 271 4.47 -0.54 -29.72
N THR A 272 3.55 0.07 -28.97
CA THR A 272 2.85 1.29 -29.37
C THR A 272 3.57 2.58 -28.94
N THR A 273 4.59 2.50 -28.07
CA THR A 273 5.43 3.64 -27.67
C THR A 273 6.77 3.64 -28.42
N THR A 274 7.33 4.84 -28.63
CA THR A 274 8.63 5.03 -29.28
C THR A 274 9.79 4.40 -28.49
N SER A 275 9.62 4.24 -27.17
CA SER A 275 10.58 3.52 -26.30
C SER A 275 10.38 2.00 -26.26
N GLY A 276 9.43 1.44 -27.02
CA GLY A 276 9.07 0.01 -27.00
C GLY A 276 8.61 -0.50 -25.63
N THR A 277 8.33 0.42 -24.71
CA THR A 277 8.07 0.19 -23.28
C THR A 277 7.21 1.31 -22.71
N ARG A 278 6.40 1.00 -21.70
CA ARG A 278 5.69 2.00 -20.89
C ARG A 278 5.75 1.68 -19.40
N GLU A 279 5.44 2.69 -18.59
CA GLU A 279 5.28 2.53 -17.15
C GLU A 279 3.95 1.82 -16.84
N GLN A 280 3.99 0.85 -15.93
CA GLN A 280 2.84 0.10 -15.41
C GLN A 280 2.91 0.12 -13.89
N PHE A 281 1.85 0.63 -13.26
CA PHE A 281 1.72 0.60 -11.81
C PHE A 281 1.23 -0.77 -11.34
N ARG A 282 1.84 -1.26 -10.26
CA ARG A 282 1.58 -2.56 -9.64
C ARG A 282 1.33 -2.38 -8.14
N ILE A 283 0.08 -2.43 -7.69
CA ILE A 283 -0.28 -2.44 -6.26
C ILE A 283 0.33 -3.69 -5.62
N CYS A 284 1.10 -3.52 -4.55
CA CYS A 284 1.79 -4.64 -3.90
C CYS A 284 1.40 -4.87 -2.43
N GLU A 285 0.68 -3.92 -1.81
CA GLU A 285 -0.03 -4.07 -0.53
C GLU A 285 -1.12 -2.99 -0.37
N ILE A 286 -2.09 -3.22 0.52
CA ILE A 286 -3.08 -2.22 0.96
C ILE A 286 -2.84 -1.91 2.44
N ASN A 287 -2.53 -0.66 2.76
CA ASN A 287 -2.41 -0.18 4.14
C ASN A 287 -3.76 0.40 4.59
N SER A 288 -4.55 -0.39 5.31
CA SER A 288 -5.88 0.01 5.80
C SER A 288 -6.09 -0.12 7.32
N ARG A 289 -5.15 -0.72 8.08
CA ARG A 289 -5.27 -0.78 9.56
C ARG A 289 -5.10 0.57 10.26
N PHE A 290 -4.11 1.36 9.82
CA PHE A 290 -3.76 2.63 10.46
C PHE A 290 -4.29 3.82 9.64
N CYS A 291 -5.57 4.15 9.87
CA CYS A 291 -6.39 5.09 9.08
C CYS A 291 -5.71 6.42 8.69
N TRP A 292 -4.87 6.99 9.57
CA TRP A 292 -4.25 8.31 9.36
C TRP A 292 -2.92 8.27 8.58
N ASN A 293 -2.30 7.11 8.40
CA ASN A 293 -0.89 6.99 8.01
C ASN A 293 -0.62 7.44 6.55
N GLY A 294 0.01 8.62 6.41
CA GLY A 294 0.28 9.33 5.16
C GLY A 294 -0.76 10.38 4.76
N PHE A 295 -1.88 10.50 5.49
CA PHE A 295 -3.00 11.37 5.11
C PHE A 295 -2.79 12.86 5.45
N LEU A 296 -1.75 13.24 6.20
CA LEU A 296 -1.41 14.66 6.45
C LEU A 296 -0.09 15.09 5.81
N HIS A 297 0.88 14.18 5.66
CA HIS A 297 2.08 14.44 4.86
C HIS A 297 1.71 14.89 3.44
N LEU A 298 0.76 14.20 2.80
CA LEU A 298 0.33 14.50 1.43
C LEU A 298 -0.27 15.91 1.23
N PRO A 299 -1.38 16.31 1.90
CA PRO A 299 -1.97 17.63 1.68
C PRO A 299 -1.06 18.78 2.12
N TYR A 300 -0.29 18.64 3.21
CA TYR A 300 0.68 19.67 3.61
C TYR A 300 1.83 19.79 2.61
N GLY A 301 2.31 18.67 2.06
CA GLY A 301 3.29 18.67 0.98
C GLY A 301 2.77 19.33 -0.30
N GLN A 302 1.51 19.04 -0.68
CA GLN A 302 0.88 19.69 -1.85
C GLN A 302 0.69 21.19 -1.65
N GLN A 303 0.24 21.64 -0.46
CA GLN A 303 0.18 23.07 -0.13
C GLN A 303 1.56 23.73 -0.23
N ALA A 304 2.62 23.08 0.26
CA ALA A 304 3.98 23.61 0.15
C ALA A 304 4.50 23.72 -1.30
N LEU A 305 3.96 22.94 -2.25
CA LEU A 305 4.23 23.11 -3.68
C LEU A 305 3.44 24.28 -4.30
N VAL A 306 2.22 24.52 -3.85
CA VAL A 306 1.44 25.73 -4.21
C VAL A 306 2.17 26.98 -3.71
N ASP A 307 2.59 26.99 -2.44
CA ASP A 307 3.34 28.09 -1.80
C ASP A 307 4.73 28.33 -2.44
N LEU A 308 5.31 27.31 -3.10
CA LEU A 308 6.52 27.46 -3.92
C LEU A 308 6.24 28.19 -5.25
N GLY A 309 5.03 28.08 -5.78
CA GLY A 309 4.57 28.74 -7.02
C GLY A 309 4.18 27.79 -8.14
N ALA A 310 3.77 26.54 -7.85
CA ALA A 310 3.38 25.57 -8.87
C ALA A 310 2.33 26.12 -9.86
N GLU A 311 1.26 26.76 -9.36
CA GLU A 311 0.18 27.34 -10.15
C GLU A 311 0.66 28.50 -11.04
N THR A 312 1.48 29.40 -10.49
CA THR A 312 2.12 30.50 -11.21
C THR A 312 2.99 30.03 -12.38
N ASN A 313 3.54 28.80 -12.27
CA ASN A 313 4.34 28.16 -13.32
C ASN A 313 3.52 27.19 -14.20
N GLY A 314 2.19 27.19 -14.07
CA GLY A 314 1.25 26.47 -14.92
C GLY A 314 1.06 24.99 -14.57
N PHE A 315 1.41 24.58 -13.35
CA PHE A 315 1.19 23.23 -12.83
C PHE A 315 0.13 23.25 -11.72
N VAL A 316 -0.60 22.16 -11.54
CA VAL A 316 -1.47 21.93 -10.38
C VAL A 316 -1.00 20.72 -9.59
N GLY A 317 -1.33 20.67 -8.30
CA GLY A 317 -1.09 19.47 -7.48
C GLY A 317 -1.80 18.25 -8.07
N ALA A 318 -1.23 17.06 -7.84
CA ALA A 318 -1.90 15.79 -8.14
C ALA A 318 -3.18 15.60 -7.28
N VAL A 319 -3.24 16.29 -6.13
CA VAL A 319 -4.30 16.25 -5.12
C VAL A 319 -4.61 17.68 -4.67
N ASP A 320 -5.89 18.02 -4.51
CA ASP A 320 -6.33 19.24 -3.84
C ASP A 320 -6.17 19.09 -2.31
N PRO A 321 -5.36 19.93 -1.63
CA PRO A 321 -5.12 19.80 -0.19
C PRO A 321 -6.39 19.90 0.65
N LYS A 322 -7.32 20.79 0.27
CA LYS A 322 -8.53 21.09 1.04
C LYS A 322 -9.55 19.97 0.89
N GLN A 323 -9.85 19.53 -0.33
CA GLN A 323 -10.76 18.41 -0.58
C GLN A 323 -10.28 17.12 0.11
N PHE A 324 -8.97 16.89 0.10
CA PHE A 324 -8.36 15.75 0.79
C PHE A 324 -8.55 15.83 2.30
N LEU A 325 -8.24 16.98 2.90
CA LEU A 325 -8.42 17.24 4.34
C LEU A 325 -9.90 17.29 4.77
N ASP A 326 -10.81 17.69 3.89
CA ASP A 326 -12.26 17.63 4.11
C ASP A 326 -12.76 16.18 4.15
N SER A 327 -12.23 15.33 3.27
CA SER A 327 -12.60 13.91 3.19
C SER A 327 -12.30 13.14 4.48
N LEU A 328 -11.27 13.55 5.24
CA LEU A 328 -10.97 12.98 6.56
C LEU A 328 -12.07 13.17 7.61
N PHE A 329 -12.99 14.12 7.43
CA PHE A 329 -14.12 14.36 8.34
C PHE A 329 -15.42 13.67 7.88
N THR A 330 -15.37 12.86 6.81
CA THR A 330 -16.49 11.99 6.43
C THR A 330 -16.48 10.64 7.15
N VAL A 331 -15.30 10.18 7.61
CA VAL A 331 -15.16 8.86 8.23
C VAL A 331 -15.66 8.78 9.67
N PHE A 332 -15.86 9.91 10.36
CA PHE A 332 -16.30 9.93 11.76
C PHE A 332 -17.26 11.10 12.02
N ASP A 333 -18.02 11.04 13.11
CA ASP A 333 -18.95 12.11 13.47
C ASP A 333 -18.22 13.25 14.18
N ALA A 334 -17.99 14.35 13.46
CA ALA A 334 -17.30 15.53 13.97
C ALA A 334 -18.05 16.27 15.09
N THR A 335 -19.30 15.92 15.41
CA THR A 335 -20.03 16.49 16.56
C THR A 335 -19.85 15.71 17.86
N LYS A 336 -19.15 14.56 17.84
CA LYS A 336 -18.92 13.69 19.01
C LYS A 336 -17.43 13.68 19.41
N PRO A 337 -17.10 13.45 20.71
CA PRO A 337 -15.72 13.21 21.14
C PRO A 337 -15.07 12.08 20.32
N LEU A 338 -13.86 12.32 19.81
CA LEU A 338 -13.10 11.36 19.01
C LEU A 338 -11.98 10.73 19.86
N HIS A 339 -12.09 9.44 20.11
CA HIS A 339 -11.09 8.69 20.86
C HIS A 339 -10.11 7.99 19.91
N LEU A 340 -8.83 7.98 20.27
CA LEU A 340 -7.73 7.36 19.52
C LEU A 340 -7.10 6.28 20.41
N LEU A 341 -7.60 5.05 20.32
CA LEU A 341 -7.07 3.91 21.06
C LEU A 341 -5.74 3.49 20.45
N LYS A 342 -4.65 3.66 21.21
CA LYS A 342 -3.29 3.65 20.70
C LYS A 342 -2.37 2.74 21.52
N GLY A 343 -1.55 1.98 20.79
CA GLY A 343 -0.61 1.00 21.34
C GLY A 343 0.86 1.37 21.10
N VAL A 344 1.71 0.34 21.03
CA VAL A 344 3.18 0.46 20.91
C VAL A 344 3.67 0.98 19.55
N GLU A 345 2.84 0.93 18.50
CA GLU A 345 3.17 1.61 17.24
C GLU A 345 3.29 3.11 17.49
N ARG A 346 4.42 3.73 17.12
CA ARG A 346 4.61 5.17 17.34
C ARG A 346 3.63 5.99 16.52
N GLY A 347 3.29 5.53 15.32
CA GLY A 347 2.47 6.26 14.36
C GLY A 347 3.27 7.35 13.65
N MET A 348 2.76 7.81 12.51
CA MET A 348 3.27 9.00 11.81
C MET A 348 2.28 10.16 12.03
N ASP A 349 1.29 10.27 11.16
CA ASP A 349 0.37 11.40 11.05
C ASP A 349 -0.63 11.51 12.22
N ILE A 350 -0.82 10.46 13.04
CA ILE A 350 -1.84 10.45 14.11
C ILE A 350 -1.65 11.61 15.11
N HIS A 351 -0.40 11.98 15.40
CA HIS A 351 -0.09 13.12 16.29
C HIS A 351 -0.38 14.46 15.61
N MET A 352 -0.07 14.55 14.31
CA MET A 352 -0.38 15.72 13.46
C MET A 352 -1.91 15.89 13.31
N PHE A 353 -2.65 14.79 13.31
CA PHE A 353 -4.11 14.77 13.23
C PHE A 353 -4.77 15.28 14.51
N VAL A 354 -4.23 14.98 15.70
CA VAL A 354 -4.75 15.54 16.97
C VAL A 354 -4.73 17.07 16.96
N ASP A 355 -3.61 17.68 16.57
CA ASP A 355 -3.48 19.14 16.54
C ASP A 355 -4.30 19.77 15.39
N PHE A 356 -4.43 19.09 14.24
CA PHE A 356 -5.25 19.52 13.11
C PHE A 356 -6.76 19.46 13.39
N ALA A 357 -7.25 18.35 13.94
CA ALA A 357 -8.66 18.18 14.30
C ALA A 357 -9.09 19.16 15.40
N ALA A 358 -8.23 19.41 16.39
CA ALA A 358 -8.48 20.41 17.44
C ALA A 358 -8.64 21.83 16.87
N GLN A 359 -7.81 22.22 15.90
CA GLN A 359 -7.92 23.52 15.23
C GLN A 359 -9.20 23.64 14.38
N ARG A 360 -9.65 22.52 13.78
CA ARG A 360 -10.78 22.51 12.84
C ARG A 360 -12.15 22.37 13.50
N THR A 361 -12.24 21.70 14.65
CA THR A 361 -13.52 21.45 15.37
C THR A 361 -13.63 22.16 16.71
N GLY A 362 -12.52 22.67 17.26
CA GLY A 362 -12.41 23.11 18.65
C GLY A 362 -12.29 21.96 19.66
N ALA A 363 -12.61 20.72 19.27
CA ALA A 363 -12.51 19.53 20.12
C ALA A 363 -11.22 18.75 19.81
N ARG A 364 -10.35 18.60 20.83
CA ARG A 364 -9.11 17.82 20.69
C ARG A 364 -9.39 16.32 20.79
N PRO A 365 -8.97 15.48 19.82
CA PRO A 365 -9.09 14.03 19.96
C PRO A 365 -8.29 13.50 21.16
N ILE A 366 -8.84 12.48 21.83
CA ILE A 366 -8.36 11.96 23.10
C ILE A 366 -7.58 10.66 22.85
N PHE A 367 -6.30 10.59 23.25
CA PHE A 367 -5.58 9.31 23.25
C PHE A 367 -6.03 8.43 24.42
N VAL A 368 -6.28 7.16 24.12
CA VAL A 368 -6.69 6.14 25.10
C VAL A 368 -5.72 4.97 25.02
N LEU A 369 -5.29 4.42 26.16
CA LEU A 369 -4.50 3.19 26.21
C LEU A 369 -5.42 1.97 26.39
N PRO A 370 -5.03 0.75 25.93
CA PRO A 370 -5.80 -0.47 26.18
C PRO A 370 -6.13 -0.72 27.66
N GLU A 371 -5.22 -0.35 28.56
CA GLU A 371 -5.37 -0.46 30.02
C GLU A 371 -6.39 0.53 30.64
N ASP A 372 -6.78 1.59 29.93
CA ASP A 372 -7.78 2.57 30.38
C ASP A 372 -9.21 2.18 30.02
N LEU A 373 -9.41 1.16 29.17
CA LEU A 373 -10.73 0.77 28.69
C LEU A 373 -11.57 0.09 29.78
N ARG A 374 -12.86 0.43 29.85
CA ARG A 374 -13.85 -0.18 30.76
C ARG A 374 -15.12 -0.51 29.99
N LEU A 375 -15.75 -1.64 30.34
CA LEU A 375 -17.13 -1.94 29.95
C LEU A 375 -18.01 -1.70 31.19
N VAL A 376 -18.92 -0.74 31.09
CA VAL A 376 -19.85 -0.38 32.16
C VAL A 376 -21.23 -0.92 31.81
N PRO A 377 -21.86 -1.78 32.64
CA PRO A 377 -23.22 -2.27 32.39
C PRO A 377 -24.23 -1.13 32.19
N ASP A 378 -25.11 -1.29 31.21
CA ASP A 378 -26.19 -0.35 30.91
C ASP A 378 -27.32 -1.07 30.17
N GLU A 379 -28.47 -1.18 30.82
CA GLU A 379 -29.68 -1.84 30.30
C GLU A 379 -30.27 -1.12 29.07
N ASN A 380 -29.91 0.16 28.85
CA ASN A 380 -30.36 0.97 27.72
C ASN A 380 -29.43 0.85 26.50
N ALA A 381 -28.22 0.33 26.68
CA ALA A 381 -27.24 0.20 25.61
C ALA A 381 -27.53 -1.02 24.73
N LYS A 382 -27.37 -0.87 23.40
CA LYS A 382 -27.65 -1.92 22.39
C LYS A 382 -26.92 -3.26 22.60
N LEU A 383 -25.86 -3.29 23.41
CA LEU A 383 -25.09 -4.49 23.75
C LEU A 383 -25.14 -4.83 25.27
N GLY A 384 -25.98 -4.17 26.06
CA GLY A 384 -26.03 -4.30 27.53
C GLY A 384 -24.90 -3.59 28.29
N TYR A 385 -24.02 -2.87 27.58
CA TYR A 385 -22.93 -2.10 28.16
C TYR A 385 -22.53 -0.88 27.32
N ARG A 386 -21.97 0.11 28.00
CA ARG A 386 -21.25 1.25 27.42
C ARG A 386 -19.74 0.96 27.42
N LEU A 387 -19.06 1.40 26.37
CA LEU A 387 -17.59 1.41 26.32
C LEU A 387 -17.10 2.75 26.86
N CYS A 388 -16.16 2.71 27.80
CA CYS A 388 -15.65 3.89 28.48
C CYS A 388 -14.12 3.87 28.57
N CYS A 389 -13.51 5.02 28.87
CA CYS A 389 -12.10 5.13 29.25
C CYS A 389 -11.91 5.91 30.56
N VAL A 390 -10.87 5.55 31.31
CA VAL A 390 -10.45 6.27 32.53
C VAL A 390 -9.89 7.66 32.18
N VAL A 391 -10.38 8.67 32.88
CA VAL A 391 -9.93 10.07 32.75
C VAL A 391 -8.72 10.30 33.66
N ARG A 392 -7.51 10.38 33.06
CA ARG A 392 -6.25 10.51 33.81
C ARG A 392 -5.88 11.94 34.23
N GLU A 393 -6.40 12.96 33.56
CA GLU A 393 -6.14 14.37 33.92
C GLU A 393 -7.09 14.84 35.02
N GLN A 394 -6.61 15.68 35.94
CA GLN A 394 -7.49 16.40 36.86
C GLN A 394 -8.28 17.44 36.05
N VAL A 395 -9.55 17.14 35.79
CA VAL A 395 -10.49 18.06 35.16
C VAL A 395 -10.53 19.35 35.98
N ALA A 396 -10.11 20.46 35.37
CA ALA A 396 -10.20 21.77 36.02
C ALA A 396 -11.67 22.09 36.33
N ASP A 397 -11.94 22.43 37.59
CA ASP A 397 -13.30 22.58 38.14
C ASP A 397 -14.06 23.72 37.44
N GLY A 398 -14.78 23.38 36.37
CA GLY A 398 -15.36 24.35 35.44
C GLY A 398 -15.78 23.79 34.08
N ASP A 399 -15.11 22.76 33.53
CA ASP A 399 -15.46 22.18 32.22
C ASP A 399 -16.71 21.27 32.27
N LYS A 400 -17.87 21.91 32.46
CA LYS A 400 -19.20 21.27 32.50
C LYS A 400 -19.71 20.83 31.12
N SER A 401 -18.86 20.84 30.08
CA SER A 401 -19.25 20.42 28.73
C SER A 401 -19.16 18.91 28.51
N LYS A 402 -18.49 18.18 29.41
CA LYS A 402 -18.16 16.75 29.26
C LYS A 402 -18.93 15.88 30.24
N ASN A 403 -19.50 14.79 29.72
CA ASN A 403 -20.35 13.85 30.46
C ASN A 403 -19.53 12.84 31.27
N TYR A 404 -18.67 13.33 32.17
CA TYR A 404 -17.89 12.51 33.09
C TYR A 404 -18.75 11.89 34.19
N PHE A 405 -18.48 10.63 34.55
CA PHE A 405 -19.16 9.96 35.65
C PHE A 405 -18.24 9.02 36.45
N LEU A 406 -18.55 8.84 37.73
CA LEU A 406 -17.78 7.96 38.63
C LEU A 406 -18.32 6.52 38.55
N HIS A 407 -17.44 5.54 38.38
CA HIS A 407 -17.77 4.11 38.45
C HIS A 407 -16.64 3.33 39.13
N ASN A 408 -16.95 2.51 40.13
CA ASN A 408 -16.00 1.72 40.92
C ASN A 408 -14.81 2.52 41.52
N GLY A 409 -14.95 3.84 41.69
CA GLY A 409 -13.90 4.74 42.16
C GLY A 409 -13.06 5.40 41.06
N GLU A 410 -13.26 5.01 39.79
CA GLU A 410 -12.62 5.62 38.62
C GLU A 410 -13.54 6.68 38.00
N MET A 411 -12.95 7.80 37.52
CA MET A 411 -13.67 8.78 36.71
C MET A 411 -13.61 8.35 35.23
N LEU A 412 -14.77 8.21 34.58
CA LEU A 412 -14.90 7.67 33.23
C LEU A 412 -15.52 8.67 32.24
N GLU A 413 -15.09 8.59 30.99
CA GLU A 413 -15.73 9.18 29.81
C GLU A 413 -16.29 8.07 28.91
N GLU A 414 -17.40 8.31 28.20
CA GLU A 414 -17.95 7.33 27.25
C GLU A 414 -17.31 7.46 25.86
N ILE A 415 -16.82 6.33 25.34
CA ILE A 415 -16.35 6.22 23.97
C ILE A 415 -17.56 5.98 23.07
N HIS A 416 -18.01 7.03 22.37
CA HIS A 416 -19.05 6.89 21.34
C HIS A 416 -18.49 6.49 19.96
N GLN A 417 -17.22 6.83 19.67
CA GLN A 417 -16.51 6.50 18.42
C GLN A 417 -15.00 6.39 18.68
N VAL A 418 -14.30 5.51 17.95
CA VAL A 418 -12.88 5.23 18.19
C VAL A 418 -12.07 4.95 16.91
N SER A 419 -10.86 5.49 16.85
CA SER A 419 -9.80 5.08 15.91
C SER A 419 -8.90 4.05 16.57
N LEU A 420 -8.48 3.02 15.83
CA LEU A 420 -7.50 2.04 16.30
C LEU A 420 -6.11 2.30 15.69
N GLU A 421 -5.09 2.42 16.54
CA GLU A 421 -3.68 2.31 16.15
C GLU A 421 -2.98 1.29 17.05
N LEU A 422 -3.43 0.03 16.89
CA LEU A 422 -2.97 -1.15 17.62
C LEU A 422 -2.29 -2.16 16.69
N CYS A 423 -1.25 -2.82 17.17
CA CYS A 423 -0.59 -3.94 16.51
C CYS A 423 -1.41 -5.23 16.68
N GLN A 424 -1.11 -6.24 15.86
CA GLN A 424 -1.86 -7.51 15.83
C GLN A 424 -1.93 -8.22 17.19
N HIS A 425 -0.83 -8.25 17.93
CA HIS A 425 -0.76 -8.84 19.28
C HIS A 425 -1.50 -8.00 20.34
N GLU A 426 -1.63 -6.68 20.13
CA GLU A 426 -2.37 -5.79 21.03
C GLU A 426 -3.89 -5.97 20.85
N LEU A 427 -4.35 -6.16 19.60
CA LEU A 427 -5.72 -6.55 19.30
C LEU A 427 -6.06 -7.92 19.91
N ARG A 428 -5.13 -8.89 19.81
CA ARG A 428 -5.29 -10.23 20.40
C ARG A 428 -5.29 -10.25 21.94
N ALA A 429 -4.67 -9.26 22.58
CA ALA A 429 -4.61 -9.15 24.04
C ALA A 429 -5.89 -8.58 24.68
N LEU A 430 -6.80 -8.01 23.88
CA LEU A 430 -8.11 -7.52 24.33
C LEU A 430 -9.09 -8.69 24.50
N SER A 431 -10.00 -8.62 25.48
CA SER A 431 -11.04 -9.65 25.63
C SER A 431 -12.00 -9.65 24.43
N PRO A 432 -12.69 -10.77 24.14
CA PRO A 432 -13.70 -10.83 23.08
C PRO A 432 -14.79 -9.77 23.24
N GLU A 433 -15.22 -9.50 24.47
CA GLU A 433 -16.22 -8.49 24.82
C GLU A 433 -15.70 -7.08 24.53
N MET A 434 -14.44 -6.79 24.85
CA MET A 434 -13.81 -5.51 24.56
C MET A 434 -13.63 -5.31 23.05
N MET A 435 -13.21 -6.34 22.32
CA MET A 435 -13.13 -6.31 20.86
C MET A 435 -14.51 -6.08 20.22
N ARG A 436 -15.57 -6.74 20.70
CA ARG A 436 -16.96 -6.50 20.28
C ARG A 436 -17.40 -5.05 20.55
N ALA A 437 -17.13 -4.55 21.75
CA ALA A 437 -17.48 -3.18 22.17
C ALA A 437 -16.81 -2.09 21.32
N LEU A 438 -15.54 -2.31 20.97
CA LEU A 438 -14.76 -1.47 20.07
C LEU A 438 -15.25 -1.56 18.63
N SER A 439 -15.55 -2.76 18.13
CA SER A 439 -15.90 -2.99 16.72
C SER A 439 -17.12 -2.18 16.26
N VAL A 440 -18.17 -2.10 17.07
CA VAL A 440 -19.39 -1.33 16.76
C VAL A 440 -19.24 0.19 16.92
N ARG A 441 -18.06 0.65 17.36
CA ARG A 441 -17.68 2.07 17.52
C ARG A 441 -16.48 2.47 16.67
N CYS A 442 -15.81 1.50 16.05
CA CYS A 442 -14.64 1.73 15.24
C CYS A 442 -15.06 2.06 13.82
N PHE A 443 -14.86 3.33 13.43
CA PHE A 443 -15.23 3.79 12.10
C PHE A 443 -14.34 3.22 10.99
N ASN A 444 -13.16 2.69 11.34
CA ASN A 444 -12.34 1.89 10.45
C ASN A 444 -12.66 0.41 10.65
N ASP A 445 -13.62 -0.10 9.88
CA ASP A 445 -14.28 -1.40 10.07
C ASP A 445 -13.30 -2.57 10.28
N MET A 446 -13.62 -3.49 11.21
CA MET A 446 -12.79 -4.67 11.47
C MET A 446 -12.59 -5.57 10.24
N ARG A 447 -13.55 -5.61 9.31
CA ARG A 447 -13.41 -6.29 8.00
C ARG A 447 -12.31 -5.63 7.16
N THR A 448 -12.21 -4.30 7.19
CA THR A 448 -11.11 -3.54 6.57
C THR A 448 -9.76 -3.75 7.27
N ILE A 449 -9.76 -3.96 8.59
CA ILE A 449 -8.55 -4.19 9.39
C ILE A 449 -7.99 -5.61 9.23
N PHE A 450 -8.84 -6.65 9.24
CA PHE A 450 -8.40 -8.06 9.24
C PHE A 450 -8.41 -8.72 7.85
N LEU A 451 -9.27 -8.25 6.92
CA LEU A 451 -9.34 -8.78 5.56
C LEU A 451 -8.54 -7.90 4.58
N VAL A 452 -8.92 -6.63 4.45
CA VAL A 452 -8.38 -5.75 3.38
C VAL A 452 -6.92 -5.34 3.61
N HIS A 453 -6.47 -5.25 4.86
CA HIS A 453 -5.06 -4.99 5.17
C HIS A 453 -4.15 -6.21 4.92
N ASP A 454 -4.72 -7.41 4.91
CA ASP A 454 -3.97 -8.64 4.72
C ASP A 454 -3.51 -8.74 3.26
N LYS A 455 -2.19 -8.89 3.03
CA LYS A 455 -1.65 -8.91 1.66
C LYS A 455 -2.20 -10.09 0.84
N ARG A 456 -2.73 -11.14 1.49
CA ARG A 456 -3.43 -12.25 0.83
C ARG A 456 -4.68 -11.80 0.07
N MET A 457 -5.34 -10.71 0.47
CA MET A 457 -6.50 -10.15 -0.24
C MET A 457 -6.19 -9.84 -1.71
N LEU A 458 -4.97 -9.39 -2.04
CA LEU A 458 -4.56 -9.16 -3.43
C LEU A 458 -4.45 -10.47 -4.25
N GLY A 459 -4.12 -11.59 -3.60
CA GLY A 459 -4.14 -12.92 -4.21
C GLY A 459 -5.56 -13.46 -4.39
N ILE A 460 -6.44 -13.26 -3.39
CA ILE A 460 -7.87 -13.58 -3.51
C ILE A 460 -8.49 -12.80 -4.68
N VAL A 461 -8.34 -11.48 -4.72
CA VAL A 461 -8.86 -10.64 -5.83
C VAL A 461 -8.38 -11.15 -7.20
N LEU A 462 -7.11 -11.55 -7.34
CA LEU A 462 -6.56 -12.08 -8.59
C LEU A 462 -7.14 -13.45 -8.99
N GLN A 463 -7.44 -14.32 -8.01
CA GLN A 463 -8.09 -15.61 -8.24
C GLN A 463 -9.59 -15.47 -8.57
N GLU A 464 -10.28 -14.48 -7.99
CA GLU A 464 -11.72 -14.26 -8.17
C GLU A 464 -12.09 -13.54 -9.48
N LEU A 465 -11.14 -13.00 -10.26
CA LEU A 465 -11.43 -12.09 -11.37
C LEU A 465 -12.46 -12.62 -12.38
N ASP A 466 -12.36 -13.89 -12.75
CA ASP A 466 -13.23 -14.47 -13.78
C ASP A 466 -14.64 -14.81 -13.23
N ASP A 467 -14.75 -15.12 -11.93
CA ASP A 467 -16.05 -15.27 -11.22
C ASP A 467 -16.74 -13.91 -11.05
N LEU A 468 -15.99 -12.89 -10.65
CA LEU A 468 -16.49 -11.51 -10.53
C LEU A 468 -16.98 -10.95 -11.88
N VAL A 469 -16.38 -11.37 -13.00
CA VAL A 469 -16.89 -11.08 -14.35
C VAL A 469 -18.12 -11.91 -14.69
N HIS A 470 -18.14 -13.20 -14.36
CA HIS A 470 -19.31 -14.06 -14.58
C HIS A 470 -20.56 -13.56 -13.85
N ARG A 471 -20.40 -13.02 -12.65
CA ARG A 471 -21.47 -12.41 -11.83
C ARG A 471 -21.84 -10.99 -12.22
N GLY A 472 -21.09 -10.36 -13.14
CA GLY A 472 -21.31 -8.97 -13.56
C GLY A 472 -20.88 -7.92 -12.53
N THR A 473 -20.15 -8.30 -11.48
CA THR A 473 -19.53 -7.36 -10.53
C THR A 473 -18.42 -6.55 -11.20
N LEU A 474 -17.68 -7.18 -12.13
CA LEU A 474 -16.68 -6.54 -12.97
C LEU A 474 -17.04 -6.72 -14.45
N SER A 475 -16.69 -5.73 -15.27
CA SER A 475 -16.51 -5.96 -16.71
C SER A 475 -15.19 -6.70 -16.97
N ALA A 476 -15.09 -7.42 -18.10
CA ALA A 476 -13.84 -8.05 -18.52
C ALA A 476 -12.67 -7.03 -18.60
N THR A 477 -12.94 -5.79 -19.03
CA THR A 477 -11.95 -4.71 -19.04
C THR A 477 -11.45 -4.35 -17.63
N GLN A 478 -12.33 -4.30 -16.62
CA GLN A 478 -11.93 -4.08 -15.23
C GLN A 478 -11.13 -5.26 -14.66
N ALA A 479 -11.48 -6.50 -15.01
CA ALA A 479 -10.68 -7.67 -14.64
C ALA A 479 -9.26 -7.63 -15.23
N GLU A 480 -9.10 -7.29 -16.51
CA GLU A 480 -7.77 -7.11 -17.11
C GLU A 480 -7.01 -5.92 -16.49
N ILE A 481 -7.69 -4.83 -16.13
CA ILE A 481 -7.09 -3.71 -15.39
C ILE A 481 -6.57 -4.15 -14.02
N LEU A 482 -7.25 -5.06 -13.31
CA LEU A 482 -6.75 -5.63 -12.05
C LEU A 482 -5.62 -6.65 -12.27
N ARG A 483 -5.74 -7.52 -13.29
CA ARG A 483 -4.71 -8.49 -13.71
C ARG A 483 -3.39 -7.79 -14.13
N ALA A 484 -3.49 -6.60 -14.71
CA ALA A 484 -2.36 -5.72 -15.01
C ALA A 484 -1.95 -4.81 -13.84
N GLY A 485 -2.88 -4.41 -12.97
CA GLY A 485 -2.68 -3.40 -11.92
C GLY A 485 -2.24 -3.94 -10.56
N ILE A 486 -2.43 -5.24 -10.29
CA ILE A 486 -2.02 -5.90 -9.04
C ILE A 486 -0.70 -6.67 -9.25
N CYS A 487 0.12 -6.76 -8.20
CA CYS A 487 1.29 -7.63 -8.17
C CYS A 487 0.87 -9.12 -8.08
N PRO A 488 1.29 -10.00 -9.00
CA PRO A 488 0.97 -11.44 -8.93
C PRO A 488 1.35 -12.04 -7.58
N THR A 489 0.34 -12.58 -6.89
CA THR A 489 0.39 -13.00 -5.49
C THR A 489 -0.08 -14.46 -5.39
N ILE A 490 0.74 -15.31 -4.78
CA ILE A 490 0.51 -16.74 -4.58
C ILE A 490 0.25 -16.98 -3.09
N LEU A 491 -0.85 -17.66 -2.79
CA LEU A 491 -1.32 -17.93 -1.43
C LEU A 491 -0.78 -19.27 -0.92
N ALA A 492 -0.44 -19.36 0.37
CA ALA A 492 -0.08 -20.63 1.00
C ALA A 492 -1.24 -21.65 0.91
N GLY A 493 -0.94 -22.94 0.82
CA GLY A 493 -1.91 -24.02 0.66
C GLY A 493 -2.62 -24.08 -0.72
N SER A 494 -2.36 -23.13 -1.62
CA SER A 494 -2.99 -23.09 -2.95
C SER A 494 -2.35 -24.05 -3.96
N ARG A 495 -3.08 -24.36 -5.03
CA ARG A 495 -2.53 -25.09 -6.19
C ARG A 495 -1.37 -24.32 -6.83
N GLU A 496 -1.45 -22.99 -6.84
CA GLU A 496 -0.40 -22.13 -7.37
C GLU A 496 0.88 -22.23 -6.53
N ALA A 497 0.76 -22.34 -5.19
CA ALA A 497 1.90 -22.58 -4.31
C ALA A 497 2.55 -23.95 -4.53
N ALA A 498 1.75 -25.02 -4.67
CA ALA A 498 2.28 -26.36 -4.95
C ALA A 498 3.05 -26.42 -6.30
N LEU A 499 2.55 -25.74 -7.33
CA LEU A 499 3.24 -25.61 -8.62
C LEU A 499 4.51 -24.75 -8.51
N PHE A 500 4.47 -23.66 -7.73
CA PHE A 500 5.62 -22.78 -7.50
C PHE A 500 6.76 -23.49 -6.71
N LEU A 501 6.40 -24.24 -5.66
CA LEU A 501 7.30 -25.14 -4.93
C LEU A 501 8.05 -26.07 -5.89
N GLN A 502 7.32 -26.74 -6.80
CA GLN A 502 7.95 -27.58 -7.82
C GLN A 502 8.86 -26.77 -8.75
N GLN A 503 8.43 -25.61 -9.24
CA GLN A 503 9.22 -24.76 -10.15
C GLN A 503 10.54 -24.27 -9.52
N CYS A 504 10.56 -23.99 -8.22
CA CYS A 504 11.79 -23.66 -7.49
C CYS A 504 12.76 -24.85 -7.34
N ARG A 505 12.25 -26.09 -7.31
CA ARG A 505 13.06 -27.32 -7.25
C ARG A 505 13.60 -27.73 -8.60
N ASP A 506 12.75 -27.69 -9.62
CA ASP A 506 13.11 -27.95 -11.02
C ASP A 506 14.08 -26.87 -11.58
N SER A 507 14.05 -25.65 -11.03
CA SER A 507 14.92 -24.54 -11.41
C SER A 507 15.33 -23.68 -10.18
N PRO A 508 16.52 -23.91 -9.59
CA PRO A 508 16.98 -23.21 -8.38
C PRO A 508 17.09 -21.67 -8.48
N THR A 509 17.10 -21.10 -9.68
CA THR A 509 17.07 -19.65 -9.94
C THR A 509 15.67 -19.08 -10.14
N HIS A 510 14.63 -19.92 -10.22
CA HIS A 510 13.24 -19.46 -10.39
C HIS A 510 12.81 -18.52 -9.27
N LYS A 511 13.28 -18.78 -8.04
CA LYS A 511 13.06 -17.92 -6.86
C LYS A 511 13.50 -16.47 -7.05
N ASP A 512 14.50 -16.20 -7.89
CA ASP A 512 15.13 -14.88 -8.04
C ASP A 512 14.15 -13.84 -8.64
N GLY A 513 13.08 -14.32 -9.28
CA GLY A 513 11.95 -13.52 -9.75
C GLY A 513 10.88 -13.21 -8.69
N TYR A 514 11.08 -13.55 -7.41
CA TYR A 514 10.03 -13.54 -6.37
C TYR A 514 10.50 -13.01 -5.01
N VAL A 515 9.51 -12.68 -4.17
CA VAL A 515 9.70 -12.25 -2.78
C VAL A 515 8.73 -12.98 -1.85
N LEU A 516 9.21 -13.38 -0.68
CA LEU A 516 8.37 -13.77 0.44
C LEU A 516 8.01 -12.51 1.25
N LYS A 517 6.73 -12.36 1.61
CA LYS A 517 6.25 -11.27 2.46
C LYS A 517 5.41 -11.80 3.62
N LEU A 518 5.67 -11.33 4.84
CA LEU A 518 4.76 -11.50 5.96
C LEU A 518 3.39 -10.88 5.64
N ILE A 519 2.32 -11.64 5.86
CA ILE A 519 0.96 -11.28 5.42
C ILE A 519 0.48 -9.92 6.00
N ARG A 520 0.79 -9.64 7.27
CA ARG A 520 0.27 -8.50 8.06
C ARG A 520 1.34 -7.56 8.64
N SER A 521 2.60 -7.69 8.21
CA SER A 521 3.65 -6.73 8.55
C SER A 521 3.51 -5.42 7.76
N GLY A 522 4.21 -4.36 8.19
CA GLY A 522 4.33 -3.11 7.45
C GLY A 522 5.78 -2.64 7.37
N LYS A 523 6.02 -1.49 6.72
CA LYS A 523 7.34 -0.84 6.61
C LYS A 523 8.43 -1.72 5.95
N GLY A 524 8.03 -2.79 5.26
CA GLY A 524 8.92 -3.79 4.66
C GLY A 524 9.56 -4.77 5.64
N ALA A 525 9.09 -4.87 6.88
CA ALA A 525 9.61 -5.82 7.85
C ALA A 525 9.27 -7.27 7.45
N GLY A 526 10.29 -8.15 7.46
CA GLY A 526 10.14 -9.57 7.08
C GLY A 526 9.85 -9.81 5.60
N ILE A 527 10.34 -8.93 4.71
CA ILE A 527 10.46 -9.26 3.28
C ILE A 527 11.77 -10.02 3.08
N VAL A 528 11.70 -11.16 2.38
CA VAL A 528 12.88 -11.90 1.90
C VAL A 528 12.83 -11.92 0.37
N PHE A 529 13.89 -11.43 -0.27
CA PHE A 529 14.04 -11.49 -1.72
C PHE A 529 14.67 -12.84 -2.12
N GLY A 530 14.12 -13.53 -3.12
CA GLY A 530 14.66 -14.82 -3.55
C GLY A 530 16.10 -14.73 -4.04
N ASP A 531 16.47 -13.62 -4.67
CA ASP A 531 17.84 -13.34 -5.14
C ASP A 531 18.84 -12.95 -4.03
N GLU A 532 18.40 -12.82 -2.77
CA GLU A 532 19.27 -12.56 -1.60
C GLU A 532 19.56 -13.80 -0.74
N VAL A 533 18.92 -14.95 -1.02
CA VAL A 533 19.08 -16.21 -0.27
C VAL A 533 19.50 -17.38 -1.17
N THR A 534 20.05 -18.44 -0.57
CA THR A 534 20.35 -19.69 -1.29
C THR A 534 19.06 -20.45 -1.66
N ALA A 535 19.17 -21.38 -2.61
CA ALA A 535 18.03 -22.22 -2.99
C ALA A 535 17.57 -23.15 -1.86
N ALA A 536 18.49 -23.58 -0.98
CA ALA A 536 18.15 -24.42 0.17
C ALA A 536 17.38 -23.66 1.25
N GLU A 537 17.85 -22.46 1.63
CA GLU A 537 17.12 -21.57 2.56
C GLU A 537 15.73 -21.20 2.03
N TRP A 538 15.61 -20.97 0.72
CA TRP A 538 14.32 -20.67 0.09
C TRP A 538 13.38 -21.88 0.09
N ASP A 539 13.86 -23.08 -0.24
CA ASP A 539 13.02 -24.29 -0.24
C ASP A 539 12.58 -24.67 1.18
N GLU A 540 13.44 -24.54 2.18
CA GLU A 540 13.09 -24.68 3.61
C GLU A 540 11.98 -23.70 4.03
N MET A 541 12.08 -22.42 3.62
CA MET A 541 11.02 -21.44 3.85
C MET A 541 9.71 -21.76 3.10
N LEU A 542 9.77 -22.30 1.88
CA LEU A 542 8.55 -22.70 1.16
C LEU A 542 7.90 -23.93 1.81
N GLU A 543 8.67 -24.94 2.21
CA GLU A 543 8.14 -26.11 2.93
C GLU A 543 7.48 -25.70 4.25
N GLN A 544 8.13 -24.81 5.00
CA GLN A 544 7.64 -24.38 6.31
C GLN A 544 6.39 -23.49 6.25
N TYR A 545 6.26 -22.61 5.25
CA TYR A 545 5.26 -21.53 5.27
C TYR A 545 4.27 -21.48 4.09
N LEU A 546 4.49 -22.23 3.00
CA LEU A 546 3.63 -22.18 1.80
C LEU A 546 2.83 -23.47 1.55
N CYS A 547 3.14 -24.57 2.23
CA CYS A 547 2.44 -25.86 2.08
C CYS A 547 1.00 -25.87 2.64
N ASP A 548 0.72 -25.09 3.68
CA ASP A 548 -0.59 -25.00 4.35
C ASP A 548 -1.01 -23.52 4.44
N ALA A 549 -2.31 -23.24 4.28
CA ALA A 549 -2.88 -21.90 4.46
C ALA A 549 -3.07 -21.53 5.94
N ALA A 550 -3.14 -22.53 6.84
CA ALA A 550 -3.46 -22.35 8.25
C ALA A 550 -2.46 -21.44 8.98
N ILE A 551 -2.98 -20.45 9.74
CA ILE A 551 -2.15 -19.54 10.53
C ILE A 551 -2.16 -19.92 12.00
N ALA A 552 -0.98 -20.26 12.53
CA ALA A 552 -0.80 -20.54 13.96
C ALA A 552 -0.48 -19.27 14.74
N VAL A 553 -0.98 -19.18 15.98
CA VAL A 553 -0.75 -18.03 16.86
C VAL A 553 0.75 -17.83 17.11
N ASP A 554 1.20 -16.59 16.94
CA ASP A 554 2.60 -16.15 17.06
C ASP A 554 3.62 -16.84 16.15
N GLN A 555 3.17 -17.56 15.13
CA GLN A 555 4.01 -17.99 14.00
C GLN A 555 3.96 -16.97 12.85
N PRO A 556 5.07 -16.78 12.11
CA PRO A 556 5.07 -15.90 10.95
C PRO A 556 4.40 -16.57 9.75
N ALA A 557 3.26 -16.03 9.31
CA ALA A 557 2.61 -16.45 8.07
C ALA A 557 3.09 -15.60 6.88
N TYR A 558 3.38 -16.27 5.76
CA TYR A 558 3.93 -15.67 4.55
C TYR A 558 3.00 -15.83 3.33
N LEU A 559 3.24 -15.00 2.32
CA LEU A 559 2.83 -15.26 0.95
C LEU A 559 4.02 -15.05 0.00
N VAL A 560 3.90 -15.57 -1.22
CA VAL A 560 4.84 -15.30 -2.31
C VAL A 560 4.25 -14.22 -3.22
N GLN A 561 5.04 -13.22 -3.59
CA GLN A 561 4.72 -12.25 -4.63
C GLN A 561 5.81 -12.25 -5.71
N ARG A 562 5.44 -11.96 -6.95
CA ARG A 562 6.44 -11.71 -8.00
C ARG A 562 7.26 -10.47 -7.66
N GLN A 563 8.58 -10.54 -7.82
CA GLN A 563 9.46 -9.38 -7.75
C GLN A 563 9.13 -8.44 -8.92
N ILE A 564 8.67 -7.23 -8.60
CA ILE A 564 8.53 -6.16 -9.59
C ILE A 564 9.91 -5.56 -9.84
N ILE A 565 10.39 -5.64 -11.09
CA ILE A 565 11.62 -5.01 -11.53
C ILE A 565 11.35 -3.51 -11.71
N GLN A 566 11.57 -2.76 -10.63
CA GLN A 566 11.24 -1.34 -10.55
C GLN A 566 12.12 -0.49 -11.47
N ARG A 567 11.50 0.48 -12.16
CA ARG A 567 12.23 1.55 -12.85
C ARG A 567 13.00 2.39 -11.83
N ARG A 568 14.25 2.74 -12.17
CA ARG A 568 15.04 3.75 -11.43
C ARG A 568 14.90 5.10 -12.13
N TYR A 569 14.85 6.15 -11.33
CA TYR A 569 14.65 7.53 -11.76
C TYR A 569 15.77 8.40 -11.22
N GLU A 570 16.24 9.35 -12.02
CA GLU A 570 17.18 10.36 -11.56
C GLU A 570 16.46 11.38 -10.70
N VAL A 571 16.74 11.34 -9.40
CA VAL A 571 16.08 12.17 -8.39
C VAL A 571 17.09 12.82 -7.46
N LEU A 572 16.85 14.10 -7.15
CA LEU A 572 17.50 14.83 -6.08
C LEU A 572 16.62 14.78 -4.83
N LEU A 573 17.05 13.98 -3.86
CA LEU A 573 16.33 13.77 -2.60
C LEU A 573 16.77 14.76 -1.52
N ARG A 574 18.05 15.19 -1.54
CA ARG A 574 18.65 16.13 -0.58
C ARG A 574 19.81 16.87 -1.24
N ASP A 575 19.88 18.20 -1.11
CA ASP A 575 21.10 18.94 -1.40
C ASP A 575 22.26 18.49 -0.50
N GLY A 576 23.46 18.40 -1.09
CA GLY A 576 24.70 17.97 -0.44
C GLY A 576 25.54 17.08 -1.37
N GLU A 577 26.55 16.43 -0.82
CA GLU A 577 27.52 15.56 -1.54
C GLU A 577 26.87 14.42 -2.33
N GLN A 578 25.63 14.04 -1.98
CA GLN A 578 24.93 12.92 -2.60
C GLN A 578 24.34 13.21 -3.99
N GLY A 579 24.14 14.49 -4.35
CA GLY A 579 23.70 14.92 -5.68
C GLY A 579 22.42 14.24 -6.20
N VAL A 580 22.30 14.17 -7.52
CA VAL A 580 21.27 13.39 -8.21
C VAL A 580 21.60 11.90 -8.11
N GLN A 581 20.59 11.08 -7.78
CA GLN A 581 20.72 9.64 -7.63
C GLN A 581 19.70 8.91 -8.47
N ALA A 582 20.12 7.83 -9.14
CA ALA A 582 19.20 6.88 -9.76
C ALA A 582 18.54 5.98 -8.69
N ASN A 583 17.40 6.37 -8.15
CA ASN A 583 16.68 5.66 -7.08
C ASN A 583 15.32 5.11 -7.53
N TYR A 584 14.74 4.21 -6.76
CA TYR A 584 13.37 3.74 -6.98
C TYR A 584 12.33 4.76 -6.49
N LEU A 585 11.13 4.74 -7.08
CA LEU A 585 9.96 5.49 -6.61
C LEU A 585 8.87 4.49 -6.21
N ILE A 586 8.59 4.41 -4.90
CA ILE A 586 7.46 3.65 -4.35
C ILE A 586 6.31 4.62 -4.13
N GLY A 587 5.25 4.49 -4.92
CA GLY A 587 4.07 5.37 -4.85
C GLY A 587 3.06 4.92 -3.80
N THR A 588 2.23 5.85 -3.34
CA THR A 588 0.95 5.54 -2.70
C THR A 588 -0.17 6.21 -3.45
N TYR A 589 -1.39 5.77 -3.23
CA TYR A 589 -2.57 6.61 -3.39
C TYR A 589 -3.49 6.41 -2.19
N HIS A 590 -4.51 7.26 -2.06
CA HIS A 590 -5.40 7.25 -0.91
C HIS A 590 -6.86 7.18 -1.35
N ALA A 591 -7.69 6.51 -0.55
CA ALA A 591 -9.12 6.42 -0.76
C ALA A 591 -9.88 6.42 0.57
N ILE A 592 -11.09 6.98 0.56
CA ILE A 592 -12.02 7.04 1.70
C ILE A 592 -13.41 6.65 1.20
N HIS A 593 -14.08 5.69 1.86
CA HIS A 593 -15.38 5.15 1.45
C HIS A 593 -15.42 4.69 -0.02
N GLY A 594 -14.32 4.10 -0.51
CA GLY A 594 -14.14 3.70 -1.91
C GLY A 594 -13.93 4.84 -2.90
N GLN A 595 -13.94 6.10 -2.47
CA GLN A 595 -13.67 7.25 -3.34
C GLN A 595 -12.17 7.48 -3.45
N TYR A 596 -11.68 7.54 -4.69
CA TYR A 596 -10.28 7.83 -5.01
C TYR A 596 -9.93 9.31 -4.75
N LEU A 597 -8.98 9.57 -3.86
CA LEU A 597 -8.57 10.92 -3.47
C LEU A 597 -7.34 11.45 -4.24
N GLY A 598 -6.73 10.64 -5.12
CA GLY A 598 -5.57 11.01 -5.94
C GLY A 598 -4.25 10.32 -5.55
N ILE A 599 -3.22 10.52 -6.38
CA ILE A 599 -1.87 9.99 -6.15
C ILE A 599 -1.25 10.66 -4.92
N GLY A 600 -0.73 9.82 -4.02
CA GLY A 600 -0.16 10.22 -2.75
C GLY A 600 1.33 10.59 -2.82
N THR A 601 2.06 10.28 -1.75
CA THR A 601 3.49 10.59 -1.68
C THR A 601 4.31 9.47 -2.32
N TRP A 602 5.30 9.85 -3.11
CA TRP A 602 6.36 8.94 -3.52
C TRP A 602 7.39 8.84 -2.40
N ARG A 603 7.83 7.63 -2.07
CA ARG A 603 8.96 7.38 -1.17
C ARG A 603 10.16 6.92 -1.98
N SER A 604 11.33 7.48 -1.69
CA SER A 604 12.56 7.20 -2.44
C SER A 604 13.80 7.12 -1.56
N GLY A 605 14.75 6.31 -2.02
CA GLY A 605 16.04 6.03 -1.39
C GLY A 605 16.81 4.93 -2.15
N PRO A 606 18.00 4.54 -1.66
CA PRO A 606 18.91 3.68 -2.42
C PRO A 606 18.52 2.18 -2.46
N GLY A 607 17.67 1.72 -1.55
CA GLY A 607 17.27 0.30 -1.43
C GLY A 607 15.96 -0.05 -2.13
N ARG A 608 15.76 -1.34 -2.46
CA ARG A 608 14.54 -1.88 -3.07
C ARG A 608 13.26 -1.64 -2.25
N VAL A 609 13.43 -1.51 -0.93
CA VAL A 609 12.38 -1.19 0.05
C VAL A 609 12.64 0.21 0.59
N CYS A 610 11.64 1.09 0.56
CA CYS A 610 11.74 2.45 1.10
C CYS A 610 10.54 2.83 1.99
N ALA A 611 10.84 3.23 3.22
CA ALA A 611 9.89 3.73 4.21
C ALA A 611 10.46 4.94 4.95
N LEU A 612 9.62 5.96 5.20
CA LEU A 612 10.02 7.17 5.93
C LEU A 612 10.50 6.88 7.35
N SER A 613 9.92 5.87 8.01
CA SER A 613 10.33 5.41 9.33
C SER A 613 11.80 4.97 9.40
N HIS A 614 12.41 4.63 8.25
CA HIS A 614 13.79 4.16 8.07
C HIS A 614 14.69 5.18 7.35
N GLY A 615 14.27 6.45 7.26
CA GLY A 615 15.13 7.55 6.78
C GLY A 615 15.09 7.82 5.28
N GLY A 616 14.20 7.17 4.52
CA GLY A 616 13.89 7.54 3.13
C GLY A 616 13.35 8.97 3.01
N ALA A 617 13.38 9.52 1.79
CA ALA A 617 12.75 10.81 1.48
C ALA A 617 11.32 10.61 0.98
N TRP A 618 10.51 11.66 1.04
CA TRP A 618 9.20 11.73 0.35
C TRP A 618 9.13 12.89 -0.64
N ILE A 619 8.27 12.73 -1.63
CA ILE A 619 8.05 13.67 -2.73
C ILE A 619 6.55 13.71 -3.06
N CYS A 620 5.99 14.91 -3.23
CA CYS A 620 4.64 15.09 -3.77
C CYS A 620 4.66 15.19 -5.31
N SER A 621 3.48 15.20 -5.93
CA SER A 621 3.34 15.24 -7.40
C SER A 621 2.53 16.42 -7.90
N VAL A 622 2.92 16.90 -9.09
CA VAL A 622 2.20 17.92 -9.87
C VAL A 622 1.86 17.38 -11.26
N LYS A 623 0.86 17.99 -11.92
CA LYS A 623 0.44 17.70 -13.30
C LYS A 623 0.14 18.99 -14.07
N VAL A 624 0.05 18.88 -15.39
CA VAL A 624 -0.39 19.98 -16.26
C VAL A 624 -1.93 20.08 -16.21
N PRO A 625 -2.53 21.27 -16.02
CA PRO A 625 -3.99 21.43 -16.06
C PRO A 625 -4.57 21.09 -17.43
N GLY A 626 -5.68 20.33 -17.44
CA GLY A 626 -6.47 20.08 -18.66
C GLY A 626 -5.88 19.10 -19.68
N CYS A 627 -4.76 18.45 -19.37
CA CYS A 627 -4.28 17.26 -20.07
C CYS A 627 -4.92 15.97 -19.54
#